data_AF-A0A962BPW8-F1
#
_entry.id   AF-A0A962BPW8-F1
#
_cell.length_a   1.000
_cell.length_b   1.000
_cell.length_c   1.000
_cell.angle_alpha   90.00
_cell.angle_beta   90.00
_cell.angle_gamma   90.00
#
_symmetry.space_group_name_H-M   'P 1'
#
loop_
_entity.id
_entity.type
_entity.pdbx_description
1 polymer ?
#
loop_
_entity_poly.entity_id
_entity_poly.type
_entity_poly.pdbx_seq_one_letter_code
_entity_poly.pdbx_strand_id
1 'polypeptide(L)'
;MQNNFDLKLLHGTESYVGDLLRSLRIWREFRKGFRALQHVEKCVTFFGSARFDENHDYCKLAYDMAYKVGKVGFSVMTGGGPGIMEAANRGARDAGALSIGCNIRLPHEQVPNPYQDISVSFHYFFVRKVMLLKYSSAFVLLPGGFGTMDEVFETATLMQTGKICDFPVVVMGSDYWKQLGPFLEKTMLGLGTIDRKDLHFLKMTDDLQEALDIINVPHTCNIV
;
A
#
# COMPACT_ATOMS: atom_id res chain seq x y z
N MET A 1 -18.45 -20.86 14.82
CA MET A 1 -17.12 -20.67 15.44
C MET A 1 -16.14 -20.27 14.36
N GLN A 2 -15.79 -18.99 14.29
CA GLN A 2 -14.83 -18.47 13.32
C GLN A 2 -13.45 -18.99 13.72
N ASN A 3 -12.93 -19.94 12.95
CA ASN A 3 -11.65 -20.57 13.22
C ASN A 3 -10.56 -19.53 12.93
N ASN A 4 -10.14 -18.80 13.95
CA ASN A 4 -9.22 -17.68 13.82
C ASN A 4 -7.78 -18.21 13.73
N PHE A 5 -7.45 -18.80 12.56
CA PHE A 5 -6.19 -19.50 12.30
C PHE A 5 -4.95 -18.63 12.54
N ASP A 6 -5.08 -17.31 12.42
CA ASP A 6 -3.96 -16.39 12.63
C ASP A 6 -3.62 -16.22 14.11
N LEU A 7 -4.56 -16.39 15.03
CA LEU A 7 -4.26 -16.37 16.48
C LEU A 7 -3.37 -17.54 16.91
N LYS A 8 -3.28 -18.60 16.08
CA LYS A 8 -2.41 -19.76 16.34
C LYS A 8 -0.97 -19.54 15.87
N LEU A 9 -0.64 -18.44 15.18
CA LEU A 9 0.75 -18.14 14.77
C LEU A 9 1.72 -18.08 15.95
N LEU A 10 1.27 -17.68 17.13
CA LEU A 10 2.09 -17.57 18.33
C LEU A 10 2.01 -18.81 19.24
N HIS A 11 1.27 -19.85 18.84
CA HIS A 11 1.08 -21.06 19.67
C HIS A 11 2.26 -22.05 19.61
N GLY A 12 3.35 -21.73 18.91
CA GLY A 12 4.54 -22.56 18.84
C GLY A 12 4.44 -23.67 17.80
N THR A 13 5.03 -24.84 18.07
CA THR A 13 5.14 -25.97 17.14
C THR A 13 3.77 -26.57 16.80
N GLU A 14 3.29 -26.31 15.58
CA GLU A 14 2.17 -27.06 15.00
C GLU A 14 2.65 -28.41 14.45
N SER A 15 1.71 -29.33 14.20
CA SER A 15 2.03 -30.58 13.49
C SER A 15 2.51 -30.27 12.07
N TYR A 16 3.52 -30.99 11.57
CA TYR A 16 4.02 -30.86 10.20
C TYR A 16 2.92 -30.90 9.13
N VAL A 17 1.88 -31.73 9.33
CA VAL A 17 0.73 -31.83 8.42
C VAL A 17 -0.10 -30.53 8.41
N GLY A 18 -0.25 -29.88 9.56
CA GLY A 18 -0.92 -28.58 9.69
C GLY A 18 -0.18 -27.48 8.91
N ASP A 19 1.14 -27.43 9.06
CA ASP A 19 2.00 -26.49 8.33
C ASP A 19 2.01 -26.76 6.82
N LEU A 20 2.00 -28.03 6.40
CA LEU A 20 1.90 -28.41 4.98
C LEU A 20 0.56 -27.97 4.38
N LEU A 21 -0.55 -28.18 5.08
CA LEU A 21 -1.86 -27.72 4.63
C LEU A 21 -1.92 -26.19 4.59
N ARG A 22 -1.25 -25.51 5.52
CA ARG A 22 -1.14 -24.04 5.53
C ARG A 22 -0.34 -23.54 4.34
N SER A 23 0.81 -24.14 4.02
CA SER A 23 1.64 -23.73 2.88
C SER A 23 0.90 -23.88 1.55
N LEU A 24 0.11 -24.96 1.38
CA LEU A 24 -0.75 -25.13 0.21
C LEU A 24 -1.84 -24.04 0.10
N ARG A 25 -2.42 -23.59 1.23
CA ARG A 25 -3.37 -22.47 1.24
C ARG A 25 -2.70 -21.15 0.84
N ILE A 26 -1.51 -20.88 1.38
CA ILE A 26 -0.71 -19.70 1.05
C ILE A 26 -0.39 -19.68 -0.45
N TRP A 27 0.10 -20.79 -0.99
CA TRP A 27 0.39 -20.93 -2.42
C TRP A 27 -0.86 -20.67 -3.29
N ARG A 28 -2.03 -21.18 -2.86
CA ARG A 28 -3.30 -20.92 -3.55
C ARG A 28 -3.67 -19.43 -3.56
N GLU A 29 -3.45 -18.70 -2.47
CA GLU A 29 -3.68 -17.25 -2.43
C GLU A 29 -2.72 -16.49 -3.35
N PHE A 30 -1.43 -16.85 -3.37
CA PHE A 30 -0.47 -16.27 -4.32
C PHE A 30 -0.93 -16.47 -5.76
N ARG A 31 -1.29 -17.70 -6.13
CA ARG A 31 -1.78 -18.01 -7.48
C ARG A 31 -3.04 -17.21 -7.84
N LYS A 32 -3.96 -17.02 -6.87
CA LYS A 32 -5.17 -16.20 -7.05
C LYS A 32 -4.80 -14.73 -7.31
N GLY A 33 -3.93 -14.15 -6.49
CA GLY A 33 -3.47 -12.77 -6.62
C GLY A 33 -2.77 -12.53 -7.96
N PHE A 34 -1.80 -13.39 -8.32
CA PHE A 34 -1.06 -13.26 -9.57
C PHE A 34 -1.96 -13.36 -10.80
N ARG A 35 -2.94 -14.27 -10.79
CA ARG A 35 -3.89 -14.39 -11.91
C ARG A 35 -4.81 -13.19 -12.03
N ALA A 36 -5.29 -12.66 -10.91
CA ALA A 36 -6.23 -11.54 -10.91
C ALA A 36 -5.58 -10.24 -11.37
N LEU A 37 -4.29 -10.05 -11.05
CA LEU A 37 -3.55 -8.81 -11.33
C LEU A 37 -2.61 -8.92 -12.55
N GLN A 38 -2.66 -10.02 -13.31
CA GLN A 38 -1.70 -10.31 -14.39
C GLN A 38 -1.63 -9.26 -15.51
N HIS A 39 -2.71 -8.50 -15.72
CA HIS A 39 -2.79 -7.46 -16.77
C HIS A 39 -2.71 -6.04 -16.20
N VAL A 40 -2.35 -5.90 -14.93
CA VAL A 40 -2.18 -4.59 -14.29
C VAL A 40 -0.83 -4.03 -14.70
N GLU A 41 -0.86 -2.99 -15.53
CA GLU A 41 0.30 -2.23 -15.95
C GLU A 41 0.21 -0.81 -15.40
N LYS A 42 1.36 -0.21 -15.05
CA LYS A 42 1.46 1.17 -14.53
C LYS A 42 0.44 1.45 -13.42
N CYS A 43 0.62 0.85 -12.26
CA CYS A 43 -0.29 1.04 -11.13
C CYS A 43 0.32 1.94 -10.06
N VAL A 44 -0.48 2.83 -9.49
CA VAL A 44 -0.12 3.57 -8.27
C VAL A 44 -0.93 3.02 -7.12
N THR A 45 -0.27 2.63 -6.04
CA THR A 45 -0.95 2.14 -4.83
C THR A 45 -1.10 3.23 -3.79
N PHE A 46 -2.33 3.40 -3.31
CA PHE A 46 -2.68 4.38 -2.29
C PHE A 46 -2.88 3.70 -0.94
N PHE A 47 -2.26 4.29 0.08
CA PHE A 47 -2.40 3.88 1.47
C PHE A 47 -2.86 5.05 2.33
N GLY A 48 -3.64 4.75 3.37
CA GLY A 48 -4.07 5.75 4.34
C GLY A 48 -5.13 5.20 5.29
N SER A 49 -5.66 6.09 6.13
CA SER A 49 -6.63 5.73 7.16
C SER A 49 -7.92 5.13 6.58
N ALA A 50 -8.36 4.01 7.17
CA ALA A 50 -9.69 3.44 6.95
C ALA A 50 -10.78 4.11 7.83
N ARG A 51 -10.43 5.11 8.64
CA ARG A 51 -11.29 5.68 9.68
C ARG A 51 -11.81 7.08 9.38
N PHE A 52 -11.24 7.75 8.39
CA PHE A 52 -11.72 9.07 7.99
C PHE A 52 -13.04 8.94 7.23
N ASP A 53 -13.93 9.89 7.47
CA ASP A 53 -15.16 10.03 6.70
C ASP A 53 -14.85 10.59 5.30
N GLU A 54 -15.84 10.53 4.41
CA GLU A 54 -15.74 11.00 3.03
C GLU A 54 -15.53 12.53 2.91
N ASN A 55 -15.93 13.31 3.91
CA ASN A 55 -15.82 14.77 3.92
C ASN A 55 -14.49 15.26 4.48
N HIS A 56 -13.69 14.37 5.06
CA HIS A 56 -12.37 14.66 5.59
C HIS A 56 -11.44 15.16 4.48
N ASP A 57 -10.63 16.18 4.76
CA ASP A 57 -9.81 16.83 3.73
C ASP A 57 -8.76 15.89 3.11
N TYR A 58 -8.17 14.99 3.91
CA TYR A 58 -7.33 13.92 3.37
C TYR A 58 -8.05 12.94 2.43
N CYS A 59 -9.35 12.69 2.61
CA CYS A 59 -10.12 11.88 1.66
C CYS A 59 -10.31 12.64 0.33
N LYS A 60 -10.57 13.95 0.38
CA LYS A 60 -10.61 14.79 -0.84
C LYS A 60 -9.26 14.79 -1.55
N LEU A 61 -8.17 14.96 -0.80
CA LEU A 61 -6.81 14.91 -1.33
C LEU A 61 -6.50 13.56 -2.00
N ALA A 62 -6.90 12.45 -1.37
CA ALA A 62 -6.75 11.12 -1.94
C ALA A 62 -7.55 10.95 -3.23
N TYR A 63 -8.78 11.43 -3.25
CA TYR A 63 -9.65 11.42 -4.42
C TYR A 63 -9.03 12.23 -5.57
N ASP A 64 -8.63 13.48 -5.31
CA ASP A 64 -8.09 14.39 -6.33
C ASP A 64 -6.79 13.84 -6.91
N MET A 65 -5.90 13.31 -6.06
CA MET A 65 -4.66 12.69 -6.50
C MET A 65 -4.92 11.43 -7.33
N ALA A 66 -5.80 10.54 -6.88
CA ALA A 66 -6.15 9.33 -7.63
C ALA A 66 -6.82 9.64 -8.97
N TYR A 67 -7.69 10.66 -9.00
CA TYR A 67 -8.31 11.13 -10.24
C TYR A 67 -7.24 11.64 -11.22
N LYS A 68 -6.31 12.47 -10.74
CA LYS A 68 -5.23 13.04 -11.56
C LYS A 68 -4.29 11.96 -12.11
N VAL A 69 -3.89 11.00 -11.27
CA VAL A 69 -3.09 9.83 -11.65
C VAL A 69 -3.81 8.96 -12.67
N GLY A 70 -5.11 8.72 -12.48
CA GLY A 70 -5.94 8.00 -13.42
C GLY A 70 -6.03 8.69 -14.79
N LYS A 71 -6.14 10.02 -14.81
CA LYS A 71 -6.22 10.80 -16.07
C LYS A 71 -4.97 10.72 -16.94
N VAL A 72 -3.81 10.43 -16.37
CA VAL A 72 -2.57 10.23 -17.15
C VAL A 72 -2.29 8.76 -17.45
N GLY A 73 -3.25 7.87 -17.20
CA GLY A 73 -3.23 6.48 -17.67
C GLY A 73 -2.66 5.46 -16.69
N PHE A 74 -2.50 5.80 -15.40
CA PHE A 74 -2.18 4.80 -14.37
C PHE A 74 -3.45 4.12 -13.87
N SER A 75 -3.31 2.83 -13.55
CA SER A 75 -4.28 2.14 -12.69
C SER A 75 -4.10 2.59 -11.24
N VAL A 76 -5.16 2.51 -10.45
CA VAL A 76 -5.11 2.81 -9.01
C VAL A 76 -5.43 1.56 -8.21
N MET A 77 -4.57 1.24 -7.26
CA MET A 77 -4.74 0.11 -6.35
C MET A 77 -4.79 0.59 -4.91
N THR A 78 -5.62 -0.05 -4.10
CA THR A 78 -5.73 0.25 -2.67
C THR A 78 -5.89 -1.04 -1.87
N GLY A 79 -5.93 -0.89 -0.55
CA GLY A 79 -6.32 -1.97 0.36
C GLY A 79 -7.80 -2.34 0.34
N GLY A 80 -8.65 -1.64 -0.44
CA GLY A 80 -10.06 -1.93 -0.67
C GLY A 80 -11.04 -1.57 0.45
N GLY A 81 -10.56 -0.99 1.54
CA GLY A 81 -11.39 -0.55 2.66
C GLY A 81 -12.08 0.80 2.45
N PRO A 82 -12.78 1.31 3.48
CA PRO A 82 -13.38 2.64 3.50
C PRO A 82 -12.32 3.75 3.69
N GLY A 83 -12.77 5.00 3.78
CA GLY A 83 -11.95 6.18 4.08
C GLY A 83 -11.04 6.54 2.91
N ILE A 84 -9.74 6.72 3.16
CA ILE A 84 -8.77 7.11 2.12
C ILE A 84 -8.75 6.12 0.94
N MET A 85 -8.82 4.82 1.24
CA MET A 85 -8.80 3.79 0.21
C MET A 85 -10.02 3.89 -0.72
N GLU A 86 -11.20 4.12 -0.13
CA GLU A 86 -12.44 4.31 -0.89
C GLU A 86 -12.40 5.59 -1.72
N ALA A 87 -11.91 6.69 -1.15
CA ALA A 87 -11.77 7.96 -1.86
C ALA A 87 -10.82 7.84 -3.07
N ALA A 88 -9.69 7.16 -2.92
CA ALA A 88 -8.76 6.89 -4.02
C ALA A 88 -9.37 5.97 -5.08
N ASN A 89 -10.06 4.89 -4.68
CA ASN A 89 -10.76 4.01 -5.62
C ASN A 89 -11.84 4.76 -6.41
N ARG A 90 -12.60 5.63 -5.73
CA ARG A 90 -13.61 6.46 -6.37
C ARG A 90 -13.00 7.44 -7.36
N GLY A 91 -11.95 8.17 -6.97
CA GLY A 91 -11.25 9.10 -7.86
C GLY A 91 -10.73 8.45 -9.14
N ALA A 92 -10.21 7.22 -9.01
CA ALA A 92 -9.76 6.44 -10.17
C ALA A 92 -10.90 6.08 -11.12
N ARG A 93 -12.04 5.57 -10.60
CA ARG A 93 -13.21 5.24 -11.43
C ARG A 93 -13.78 6.46 -12.12
N ASP A 94 -13.89 7.58 -11.40
CA ASP A 94 -14.39 8.84 -11.95
C ASP A 94 -13.43 9.41 -13.02
N ALA A 95 -12.13 9.10 -12.94
CA ALA A 95 -11.17 9.40 -14.00
C ALA A 95 -11.29 8.49 -15.23
N GLY A 96 -12.00 7.36 -15.14
CA GLY A 96 -12.06 6.31 -16.16
C GLY A 96 -10.86 5.35 -16.12
N ALA A 97 -10.11 5.34 -15.03
CA ALA A 97 -8.97 4.45 -14.82
C ALA A 97 -9.40 3.15 -14.10
N LEU A 98 -8.60 2.09 -14.29
CA LEU A 98 -8.83 0.82 -13.62
C LEU A 98 -8.63 0.97 -12.10
N SER A 99 -9.69 0.69 -11.33
CA SER A 99 -9.68 0.77 -9.87
C SER A 99 -9.62 -0.62 -9.24
N ILE A 100 -8.63 -0.86 -8.38
CA ILE A 100 -8.31 -2.18 -7.83
C ILE A 100 -8.37 -2.14 -6.30
N GLY A 101 -8.98 -3.16 -5.70
CA GLY A 101 -8.99 -3.39 -4.26
C GLY A 101 -8.37 -4.73 -3.87
N CYS A 102 -7.24 -4.67 -3.16
CA CYS A 102 -6.62 -5.81 -2.51
C CYS A 102 -7.13 -5.91 -1.07
N ASN A 103 -8.29 -6.54 -0.89
CA ASN A 103 -9.02 -6.63 0.37
C ASN A 103 -8.41 -7.68 1.33
N ILE A 104 -8.58 -7.51 2.63
CA ILE A 104 -8.16 -8.48 3.64
C ILE A 104 -9.35 -8.95 4.48
N ARG A 105 -9.43 -10.25 4.77
CA ARG A 105 -10.45 -10.81 5.65
C ARG A 105 -10.06 -10.57 7.11
N LEU A 106 -10.84 -9.77 7.81
CA LEU A 106 -10.68 -9.48 9.23
C LEU A 106 -11.81 -10.12 10.06
N PRO A 107 -11.61 -10.35 11.37
CA PRO A 107 -12.65 -10.91 12.25
C PRO A 107 -13.90 -10.03 12.34
N HIS A 108 -13.71 -8.71 12.28
CA HIS A 108 -14.77 -7.74 12.06
C HIS A 108 -14.78 -7.37 10.59
N GLU A 109 -15.91 -7.56 9.93
CA GLU A 109 -16.03 -7.48 8.48
C GLU A 109 -15.68 -6.06 7.98
N GLN A 110 -14.54 -5.93 7.31
CA GLN A 110 -14.27 -4.76 6.48
C GLN A 110 -15.03 -4.97 5.17
N VAL A 111 -16.11 -4.23 4.98
CA VAL A 111 -16.88 -4.26 3.73
C VAL A 111 -16.01 -3.64 2.64
N PRO A 112 -15.72 -4.37 1.54
CA PRO A 112 -15.04 -3.79 0.39
C PRO A 112 -15.82 -2.59 -0.14
N ASN A 113 -15.12 -1.48 -0.42
CA ASN A 113 -15.78 -0.31 -0.99
C ASN A 113 -16.34 -0.61 -2.40
N PRO A 114 -17.41 0.08 -2.83
CA PRO A 114 -18.11 -0.23 -4.09
C PRO A 114 -17.40 0.30 -5.35
N TYR A 115 -16.23 0.94 -5.19
CA TYR A 115 -15.51 1.59 -6.29
C TYR A 115 -14.34 0.75 -6.81
N GLN A 116 -14.45 -0.58 -6.74
CA GLN A 116 -13.44 -1.51 -7.22
C GLN A 116 -13.93 -2.22 -8.49
N ASP A 117 -13.20 -2.08 -9.59
CA ASP A 117 -13.46 -2.85 -10.82
C ASP A 117 -12.85 -4.25 -10.72
N ILE A 118 -11.67 -4.35 -10.09
CA ILE A 118 -11.04 -5.64 -9.72
C ILE A 118 -10.98 -5.72 -8.19
N SER A 119 -11.60 -6.75 -7.62
CA SER A 119 -11.58 -7.00 -6.19
C SER A 119 -10.94 -8.36 -5.88
N VAL A 120 -9.83 -8.35 -5.14
CA VAL A 120 -9.13 -9.57 -4.71
C VAL A 120 -9.09 -9.60 -3.19
N SER A 121 -9.78 -10.57 -2.58
CA SER A 121 -9.71 -10.78 -1.14
C SER A 121 -8.63 -11.79 -0.76
N PHE A 122 -7.84 -11.43 0.25
CA PHE A 122 -6.79 -12.25 0.86
C PHE A 122 -7.16 -12.61 2.30
N HIS A 123 -6.57 -13.69 2.79
CA HIS A 123 -6.57 -14.08 4.18
C HIS A 123 -5.23 -13.76 4.83
N TYR A 124 -4.12 -13.99 4.12
CA TYR A 124 -2.77 -13.78 4.64
C TYR A 124 -2.25 -12.37 4.32
N PHE A 125 -1.92 -11.58 5.35
CA PHE A 125 -1.39 -10.22 5.20
C PHE A 125 -0.16 -10.14 4.30
N PHE A 126 0.81 -11.04 4.49
CA PHE A 126 2.05 -11.01 3.70
C PHE A 126 1.81 -11.32 2.21
N VAL A 127 0.80 -12.12 1.86
CA VAL A 127 0.45 -12.36 0.45
C VAL A 127 -0.11 -11.08 -0.16
N ARG A 128 -1.00 -10.39 0.57
CA ARG A 128 -1.58 -9.12 0.16
C ARG A 128 -0.51 -8.04 -0.05
N LYS A 129 0.45 -7.92 0.88
CA LYS A 129 1.58 -6.99 0.79
C LYS A 129 2.40 -7.19 -0.48
N VAL A 130 2.73 -8.46 -0.80
CA VAL A 130 3.43 -8.78 -2.06
C VAL A 130 2.64 -8.30 -3.29
N MET A 131 1.31 -8.42 -3.29
CA MET A 131 0.50 -7.96 -4.42
C MET A 131 0.45 -6.44 -4.53
N LEU A 132 0.32 -5.73 -3.41
CA LEU A 132 0.34 -4.27 -3.35
C LEU A 132 1.68 -3.72 -3.85
N LEU A 133 2.80 -4.36 -3.50
CA LEU A 133 4.13 -3.96 -3.93
C LEU A 133 4.42 -4.33 -5.38
N LYS A 134 4.27 -5.61 -5.75
CA LYS A 134 4.72 -6.16 -7.05
C LYS A 134 4.13 -5.45 -8.26
N TYR A 135 2.87 -5.07 -8.19
CA TYR A 135 2.15 -4.49 -9.32
C TYR A 135 2.22 -2.96 -9.35
N SER A 136 2.87 -2.35 -8.36
CA SER A 136 2.98 -0.91 -8.26
C SER A 136 4.23 -0.36 -8.92
N SER A 137 4.05 0.76 -9.60
CA SER A 137 5.12 1.60 -10.11
C SER A 137 5.40 2.78 -9.19
N ALA A 138 4.46 3.14 -8.31
CA ALA A 138 4.60 4.21 -7.32
C ALA A 138 3.66 3.98 -6.13
N PHE A 139 4.01 4.55 -4.98
CA PHE A 139 3.13 4.64 -3.82
C PHE A 139 2.73 6.09 -3.52
N VAL A 140 1.48 6.27 -3.10
CA VAL A 140 0.97 7.52 -2.52
C VAL A 140 0.49 7.22 -1.10
N LEU A 141 1.17 7.81 -0.13
CA LEU A 141 0.96 7.61 1.30
C LEU A 141 0.24 8.83 1.89
N LEU A 142 -1.00 8.64 2.31
CA LEU A 142 -1.80 9.64 3.00
C LEU A 142 -1.85 9.34 4.51
N PRO A 143 -2.31 10.29 5.34
CA PRO A 143 -2.36 10.13 6.79
C PRO A 143 -3.13 8.87 7.21
N GLY A 144 -2.56 8.14 8.16
CA GLY A 144 -2.99 6.77 8.46
C GLY A 144 -2.67 6.30 9.87
N GLY A 145 -2.93 5.02 10.12
CA GLY A 145 -2.62 4.36 11.39
C GLY A 145 -1.53 3.31 11.23
N PHE A 146 -1.56 2.27 12.08
CA PHE A 146 -0.57 1.20 12.04
C PHE A 146 -0.46 0.51 10.68
N GLY A 147 -1.57 0.24 10.00
CA GLY A 147 -1.51 -0.38 8.67
C GLY A 147 -0.80 0.47 7.63
N THR A 148 -0.93 1.81 7.69
CA THR A 148 -0.19 2.70 6.80
C THR A 148 1.28 2.75 7.15
N MET A 149 1.61 2.82 8.45
CA MET A 149 3.00 2.83 8.92
C MET A 149 3.73 1.52 8.61
N ASP A 150 3.03 0.39 8.71
CA ASP A 150 3.53 -0.93 8.32
C ASP A 150 4.03 -0.92 6.87
N GLU A 151 3.23 -0.39 5.94
CA GLU A 151 3.60 -0.28 4.53
C GLU A 151 4.71 0.76 4.29
N VAL A 152 4.70 1.90 5.01
CA VAL A 152 5.77 2.91 4.93
C VAL A 152 7.12 2.30 5.28
N PHE A 153 7.22 1.65 6.43
CA PHE A 153 8.49 1.12 6.93
C PHE A 153 8.92 -0.14 6.19
N GLU A 154 7.99 -1.02 5.79
CA GLU A 154 8.33 -2.17 4.94
C GLU A 154 8.95 -1.70 3.62
N THR A 155 8.33 -0.72 2.97
CA THR A 155 8.84 -0.18 1.69
C THR A 155 10.21 0.45 1.85
N ALA A 156 10.39 1.28 2.89
CA ALA A 156 11.68 1.89 3.20
C ALA A 156 12.76 0.84 3.47
N THR A 157 12.45 -0.21 4.25
CA THR A 157 13.38 -1.31 4.53
C THR A 157 13.74 -2.09 3.25
N LEU A 158 12.78 -2.34 2.36
CA LEU A 158 13.05 -3.05 1.12
C LEU A 158 13.96 -2.25 0.17
N MET A 159 13.80 -0.93 0.09
CA MET A 159 14.72 -0.05 -0.66
C MET A 159 16.09 0.03 0.00
N GLN A 160 16.14 0.25 1.33
CA GLN A 160 17.38 0.31 2.11
C GLN A 160 18.25 -0.95 1.93
N THR A 161 17.61 -2.12 1.89
CA THR A 161 18.30 -3.42 1.75
C THR A 161 18.55 -3.83 0.30
N GLY A 162 18.13 -3.03 -0.68
CA GLY A 162 18.23 -3.36 -2.11
C GLY A 162 17.41 -4.58 -2.53
N LYS A 163 16.40 -4.97 -1.74
CA LYS A 163 15.46 -6.04 -2.11
C LYS A 163 14.48 -5.61 -3.19
N ILE A 164 14.24 -4.30 -3.28
CA ILE A 164 13.62 -3.63 -4.41
C ILE A 164 14.49 -2.45 -4.84
N CYS A 165 14.33 -2.03 -6.08
CA CYS A 165 14.92 -0.79 -6.56
C CYS A 165 14.20 0.43 -5.97
N ASP A 166 14.89 1.57 -5.95
CA ASP A 166 14.27 2.84 -5.60
C ASP A 166 13.12 3.14 -6.56
N PHE A 167 11.92 3.28 -6.01
CA PHE A 167 10.71 3.65 -6.73
C PHE A 167 10.03 4.82 -6.01
N PRO A 168 9.13 5.56 -6.67
CA PRO A 168 8.62 6.81 -6.13
C PRO A 168 7.60 6.51 -5.03
N VAL A 169 7.91 6.98 -3.83
CA VAL A 169 6.99 6.99 -2.69
C VAL A 169 6.68 8.45 -2.35
N VAL A 170 5.47 8.88 -2.71
CA VAL A 170 4.96 10.22 -2.42
C VAL A 170 4.21 10.19 -1.10
N VAL A 171 4.51 11.15 -0.24
CA VAL A 171 3.86 11.32 1.07
C VAL A 171 3.06 12.61 1.04
N MET A 172 1.75 12.51 1.23
CA MET A 172 0.81 13.63 1.19
C MET A 172 0.13 13.84 2.54
N GLY A 173 -0.35 15.06 2.80
CA GLY A 173 -0.85 15.50 4.11
C GLY A 173 0.29 15.96 5.01
N SER A 174 1.10 16.92 4.54
CA SER A 174 2.38 17.29 5.16
C SER A 174 2.26 17.61 6.66
N ASP A 175 1.19 18.24 7.12
CA ASP A 175 0.98 18.56 8.54
C ASP A 175 0.95 17.33 9.46
N TYR A 176 0.45 16.20 8.98
CA TYR A 176 0.51 14.94 9.70
C TYR A 176 1.93 14.38 9.74
N TRP A 177 2.63 14.37 8.60
CA TRP A 177 3.94 13.74 8.44
C TRP A 177 5.11 14.56 9.00
N LYS A 178 4.95 15.88 9.16
CA LYS A 178 5.91 16.76 9.84
C LYS A 178 6.21 16.30 11.27
N GLN A 179 5.33 15.51 11.90
CA GLN A 179 5.56 14.93 13.22
C GLN A 179 6.50 13.72 13.19
N LEU A 180 6.54 12.97 12.08
CA LEU A 180 7.41 11.80 11.93
C LEU A 180 8.85 12.21 11.55
N GLY A 181 9.01 13.28 10.77
CA GLY A 181 10.32 13.78 10.31
C GLY A 181 11.37 13.93 11.43
N PRO A 182 11.06 14.61 12.56
CA PRO A 182 11.97 14.74 13.68
C PRO A 182 12.40 13.42 14.31
N PHE A 183 11.54 12.40 14.31
CA PHE A 183 11.90 11.07 14.80
C PHE A 183 12.92 10.42 13.86
N LEU A 184 12.69 10.46 12.54
CA LEU A 184 13.63 9.93 11.55
C LEU A 184 14.98 10.65 11.63
N GLU A 185 14.99 11.98 11.69
CA GLU A 185 16.22 12.77 11.66
C GLU A 185 16.97 12.81 13.00
N LYS A 186 16.28 13.13 14.10
CA LYS A 186 16.95 13.36 15.39
C LYS A 186 17.20 12.07 16.15
N THR A 187 16.32 11.08 15.98
CA THR A 187 16.42 9.80 16.71
C THR A 187 17.07 8.75 15.84
N MET A 188 16.45 8.37 14.72
CA MET A 188 16.95 7.24 13.94
C MET A 188 18.31 7.54 13.31
N LEU A 189 18.42 8.67 12.60
CA LEU A 189 19.68 9.12 12.02
C LEU A 189 20.67 9.57 13.09
N GLY A 190 20.21 10.32 14.11
CA GLY A 190 21.07 10.76 15.22
C GLY A 190 21.74 9.63 16.00
N LEU A 191 21.06 8.47 16.13
CA LEU A 191 21.61 7.26 16.76
C LEU A 191 22.28 6.30 15.76
N GLY A 192 22.35 6.65 14.47
CA GLY A 192 22.98 5.81 13.44
C GLY A 192 22.22 4.52 13.11
N THR A 193 20.91 4.49 13.31
CA THR A 193 20.05 3.34 12.96
C THR A 193 19.58 3.36 11.50
N ILE A 194 19.76 4.50 10.82
CA ILE A 194 19.60 4.68 9.36
C ILE A 194 20.71 5.59 8.84
N ASP A 195 20.99 5.51 7.55
CA ASP A 195 21.90 6.42 6.87
C ASP A 195 21.18 7.71 6.44
N ARG A 196 21.92 8.81 6.27
CA ARG A 196 21.34 10.07 5.76
C ARG A 196 20.70 9.92 4.39
N LYS A 197 21.23 9.02 3.54
CA LYS A 197 20.59 8.70 2.26
C LYS A 197 19.17 8.18 2.49
N ASP A 198 18.90 7.34 3.49
CA ASP A 198 17.60 6.67 3.65
C ASP A 198 16.41 7.65 3.84
N LEU A 199 16.69 8.90 4.23
CA LEU A 199 15.68 9.95 4.33
C LEU A 199 15.06 10.35 2.97
N HIS A 200 15.73 10.08 1.84
CA HIS A 200 15.22 10.44 0.51
C HIS A 200 14.11 9.49 0.02
N PHE A 201 13.92 8.35 0.68
CA PHE A 201 12.93 7.35 0.30
C PHE A 201 11.49 7.88 0.32
N LEU A 202 11.20 8.89 1.16
CA LEU A 202 9.88 9.47 1.32
C LEU A 202 9.87 10.90 0.76
N LYS A 203 9.18 11.12 -0.36
CA LYS A 203 9.08 12.43 -1.00
C LYS A 203 7.79 13.11 -0.59
N MET A 204 7.89 14.11 0.29
CA MET A 204 6.71 14.79 0.85
C MET A 204 6.26 15.97 -0.02
N THR A 205 4.99 15.99 -0.41
CA THR A 205 4.35 17.14 -1.07
C THR A 205 2.83 17.08 -0.90
N ASP A 206 2.19 18.24 -0.85
CA ASP A 206 0.73 18.37 -0.91
C ASP A 206 0.25 18.87 -2.29
N ASP A 207 1.17 19.23 -3.18
CA ASP A 207 0.85 19.68 -4.53
C ASP A 207 0.62 18.47 -5.46
N LEU A 208 -0.56 18.45 -6.09
CA LEU A 208 -0.95 17.34 -6.96
C LEU A 208 -0.08 17.23 -8.21
N GLN A 209 0.49 18.33 -8.71
CA GLN A 209 1.37 18.30 -9.89
C GLN A 209 2.75 17.78 -9.53
N GLU A 210 3.34 18.28 -8.45
CA GLU A 210 4.62 17.80 -7.95
C GLU A 210 4.56 16.31 -7.61
N ALA A 211 3.51 15.86 -6.94
CA ALA A 211 3.27 14.44 -6.66
C ALA A 211 3.23 13.61 -7.95
N LEU A 212 2.54 14.11 -8.98
CA LEU A 212 2.44 13.43 -10.26
C LEU A 212 3.78 13.39 -11.01
N ASP A 213 4.54 14.48 -10.97
CA ASP A 213 5.86 14.58 -11.61
C ASP A 213 6.83 13.59 -10.98
N ILE A 214 6.77 13.41 -9.65
CA ILE A 214 7.53 12.38 -8.93
C ILE A 214 7.14 10.97 -9.40
N ILE A 215 5.84 10.69 -9.54
CA ILE A 215 5.31 9.38 -9.98
C ILE A 215 5.73 9.05 -11.43
N ASN A 216 5.80 10.06 -12.29
CA ASN A 216 6.12 9.90 -13.71
C ASN A 216 7.60 9.66 -14.00
N VAL A 217 8.50 9.84 -13.02
CA VAL A 217 9.92 9.59 -13.23
C VAL A 217 10.11 8.10 -13.57
N PRO A 218 10.74 7.74 -14.71
CA PRO A 218 11.03 6.36 -15.02
C PRO A 218 12.02 5.79 -14.00
N HIS A 219 11.62 4.75 -13.27
CA HIS A 219 12.51 4.06 -12.35
C HIS A 219 13.20 2.92 -13.09
N THR A 220 14.46 3.14 -13.46
CA THR A 220 15.32 2.09 -14.00
C THR A 220 15.80 1.20 -12.86
N CYS A 221 15.16 0.05 -12.72
CA CYS A 221 15.72 -1.04 -11.94
C CYS A 221 16.84 -1.66 -12.78
N ASN A 222 18.10 -1.37 -12.45
CA ASN A 222 19.23 -2.08 -13.05
C ASN A 222 19.23 -3.50 -12.46
N ILE A 223 18.40 -4.37 -13.03
CA ILE A 223 18.38 -5.78 -12.70
C ILE A 223 19.67 -6.37 -13.26
N VAL A 224 20.59 -6.75 -12.37
CA VAL A 224 21.74 -7.62 -12.69
C VAL A 224 21.23 -9.05 -12.86
#